data_AF-A0A5C4N2B5-F1
#
_entry.id   AF-A0A5C4N2B5-F1
#
_cell.length_a   1.000
_cell.length_b   1.000
_cell.length_c   1.000
_cell.angle_alpha   90.00
_cell.angle_beta   90.00
_cell.angle_gamma   90.00
#
_symmetry.space_group_name_H-M   'P 1'
#
loop_
_entity.id
_entity.type
_entity.pdbx_description
1 polymer ?
#
loop_
_entity_poly.entity_id
_entity_poly.type
_entity_poly.pdbx_seq_one_letter_code
_entity_poly.pdbx_strand_id
1 'polypeptide(L)'
;MVLSTQQQMLIEQRLQNDKKSTGATYALWFFVGFLGGHRFYLGRTGSAVAQLVLTVLGWLTLVLGIGLVFLLAVGVWVLVDAFLIPGMIEADTAAKRTRISMDVGLTTSA
;
A
#
# COMPACT_ATOMS: atom_id res chain seq x y z
N MET A 1 -12.40 -30.16 -2.25
CA MET A 1 -12.33 -30.46 -0.80
C MET A 1 -12.59 -29.17 -0.04
N VAL A 2 -13.55 -29.16 0.88
CA VAL A 2 -13.85 -28.00 1.75
C VAL A 2 -12.87 -28.00 2.93
N LEU A 3 -12.25 -26.86 3.21
CA LEU A 3 -11.33 -26.68 4.34
C LEU A 3 -12.04 -26.98 5.67
N SER A 4 -11.34 -27.60 6.62
CA SER A 4 -11.88 -27.82 7.97
C SER A 4 -12.01 -26.50 8.73
N THR A 5 -12.92 -26.45 9.71
CA THR A 5 -13.17 -25.22 10.50
C THR A 5 -11.92 -24.73 11.24
N GLN A 6 -11.06 -25.64 11.71
CA GLN A 6 -9.78 -25.30 12.32
C GLN A 6 -8.82 -24.63 11.31
N GLN A 7 -8.77 -25.13 10.07
CA GLN A 7 -7.95 -24.55 9.01
C GLN A 7 -8.44 -23.15 8.63
N GLN A 8 -9.76 -22.96 8.49
CA GLN A 8 -10.34 -21.65 8.21
C GLN A 8 -10.04 -20.63 9.31
N MET A 9 -10.14 -21.05 10.57
CA MET A 9 -9.82 -20.21 11.73
C MET A 9 -8.34 -19.80 11.76
N LEU A 10 -7.43 -20.73 11.47
CA LEU A 10 -5.99 -20.46 11.41
C LEU A 10 -5.63 -19.50 10.27
N ILE A 11 -6.27 -19.63 9.10
CA ILE A 11 -6.09 -18.72 7.97
C ILE A 11 -6.55 -17.30 8.35
N GLU A 12 -7.73 -17.16 8.97
CA GLU A 12 -8.25 -15.86 9.39
C GLU A 12 -7.36 -15.23 10.47
N GLN A 13 -6.88 -16.01 11.45
CA GLN A 13 -5.92 -15.52 12.44
C GLN A 13 -4.63 -15.00 11.81
N ARG A 14 -4.04 -15.74 10.84
CA ARG A 14 -2.85 -15.29 10.12
C ARG A 14 -3.12 -14.04 9.30
N LEU A 15 -4.25 -13.97 8.62
CA LEU A 15 -4.68 -12.79 7.86
C LEU A 15 -4.82 -11.54 8.73
N GLN A 16 -5.46 -11.67 9.89
CA GLN A 16 -5.61 -10.56 10.83
C GLN A 16 -4.26 -10.08 11.35
N ASN A 17 -3.33 -10.99 11.60
CA ASN A 17 -1.98 -10.64 12.08
C ASN A 17 -1.12 -9.99 10.98
N ASP A 18 -1.26 -10.44 9.74
CA ASP A 18 -0.46 -9.95 8.60
C ASP A 18 -1.09 -8.74 7.88
N LYS A 19 -2.31 -8.34 8.25
CA LYS A 19 -3.01 -7.20 7.64
C LYS A 19 -2.23 -5.91 7.93
N LYS A 20 -1.97 -5.14 6.86
CA LYS A 20 -1.36 -3.81 6.98
C LYS A 20 -2.26 -2.91 7.82
N SER A 21 -1.67 -2.17 8.76
CA SER A 21 -2.45 -1.28 9.63
C SER A 21 -2.97 -0.08 8.84
N THR A 22 -4.31 0.08 8.81
CA THR A 22 -4.97 1.24 8.20
C THR A 22 -4.51 2.54 8.86
N GLY A 23 -4.44 2.56 10.20
CA GLY A 23 -4.00 3.73 10.96
C GLY A 23 -2.55 4.11 10.64
N ALA A 24 -1.64 3.12 10.57
CA ALA A 24 -0.25 3.37 10.19
C ALA A 24 -0.13 3.91 8.75
N THR A 25 -0.98 3.40 7.83
CA THR A 25 -1.00 3.86 6.43
C THR A 25 -1.43 5.32 6.33
N TYR A 26 -2.47 5.73 7.05
CA TYR A 26 -2.90 7.14 7.10
C TYR A 26 -1.89 8.04 7.82
N ALA A 27 -1.22 7.54 8.87
CA ALA A 27 -0.14 8.29 9.51
C ALA A 27 1.02 8.54 8.53
N LEU A 28 1.45 7.51 7.80
CA LEU A 28 2.48 7.65 6.76
C LEU A 28 2.05 8.57 5.62
N TRP A 29 0.77 8.53 5.24
CA TRP A 29 0.21 9.44 4.26
C TRP A 29 0.23 10.89 4.75
N PHE A 30 -0.04 11.14 6.04
CA PHE A 30 -0.04 12.50 6.58
C PHE A 30 1.38 13.07 6.71
N PHE A 31 2.33 12.31 7.27
CA PHE A 31 3.69 12.80 7.53
C PHE A 31 4.62 12.73 6.31
N VAL A 32 4.51 11.67 5.51
CA VAL A 32 5.44 11.32 4.43
C VAL A 32 4.68 11.17 3.10
N GLY A 33 3.47 11.73 3.03
CA GLY A 33 2.57 11.61 1.89
C GLY A 33 3.20 12.07 0.60
N PHE A 34 3.78 13.26 0.57
CA PHE A 34 4.44 13.84 -0.61
C PHE A 34 5.61 12.99 -1.11
N LEU A 35 6.39 12.38 -0.21
CA LEU A 35 7.51 11.50 -0.56
C LEU A 35 7.07 10.08 -0.97
N GLY A 36 5.78 9.74 -0.85
CA GLY A 36 5.24 8.43 -1.21
C GLY A 36 5.39 7.35 -0.13
N GLY A 37 5.61 7.73 1.13
CA GLY A 37 5.87 6.79 2.23
C GLY A 37 4.76 5.75 2.45
N HIS A 38 3.49 6.17 2.33
CA HIS A 38 2.34 5.26 2.43
C HIS A 38 2.32 4.22 1.30
N ARG A 39 2.77 4.57 0.10
CA ARG A 39 2.87 3.62 -1.03
C ARG A 39 4.01 2.63 -0.88
N PHE A 40 5.16 3.07 -0.37
CA PHE A 40 6.24 2.16 0.00
C PHE A 40 5.77 1.15 1.06
N TYR A 41 5.03 1.63 2.07
CA TYR A 41 4.49 0.74 3.10
C TYR A 41 3.48 -0.27 2.55
N LEU A 42 2.65 0.12 1.57
CA LEU A 42 1.71 -0.77 0.89
C LEU A 42 2.35 -1.63 -0.21
N GLY A 43 3.70 -1.68 -0.32
CA GLY A 43 4.38 -2.50 -1.33
C GLY A 43 4.25 -2.01 -2.78
N ARG A 44 3.71 -0.80 -2.99
CA ARG A 44 3.53 -0.20 -4.32
C ARG A 44 4.77 0.62 -4.71
N THR A 45 5.93 -0.05 -4.80
CA THR A 45 7.23 0.60 -5.00
C THR A 45 7.31 1.44 -6.28
N GLY A 46 6.75 0.97 -7.39
CA GLY A 46 6.81 1.70 -8.66
C GLY A 46 6.18 3.09 -8.60
N SER A 47 4.94 3.19 -8.10
CA SER A 47 4.27 4.49 -7.94
C SER A 47 4.86 5.32 -6.81
N ALA A 48 5.39 4.68 -5.76
CA ALA A 48 6.09 5.39 -4.68
C ALA A 48 7.36 6.10 -5.19
N VAL A 49 8.17 5.41 -6.01
CA VAL A 49 9.37 5.99 -6.65
C VAL A 49 8.99 7.12 -7.61
N ALA A 50 7.96 6.94 -8.45
CA ALA A 50 7.49 7.99 -9.35
C ALA A 50 7.11 9.27 -8.56
N GLN A 51 6.44 9.11 -7.43
CA GLN A 51 6.03 10.22 -6.59
C GLN A 51 7.21 10.90 -5.89
N LEU A 52 8.18 10.13 -5.40
CA LEU A 52 9.43 10.66 -4.85
C LEU A 52 10.21 11.46 -5.89
N VAL A 53 10.38 10.92 -7.09
CA VAL A 53 11.09 11.58 -8.20
C VAL A 53 10.39 12.87 -8.60
N LEU A 54 9.07 12.87 -8.75
CA LEU A 54 8.31 14.10 -9.06
C LEU A 54 8.42 15.15 -7.97
N THR A 55 8.45 14.74 -6.70
CA THR A 55 8.61 15.66 -5.59
C THR A 55 10.02 16.26 -5.58
N VAL A 56 11.06 15.45 -5.76
CA VAL A 56 12.45 15.91 -5.84
C VAL A 56 12.67 16.82 -7.04
N LEU A 57 12.17 16.44 -8.23
CA LEU A 57 12.25 17.25 -9.43
C LEU A 57 11.44 18.55 -9.29
N GLY A 58 10.27 18.49 -8.64
CA GLY A 58 9.45 19.67 -8.34
C GLY A 58 10.19 20.66 -7.45
N TRP A 59 10.89 20.20 -6.41
CA TRP A 59 11.76 21.06 -5.59
C TRP A 59 12.98 21.58 -6.35
N LEU A 60 13.64 20.74 -7.15
CA LEU A 60 14.85 21.13 -7.90
C LEU A 60 14.55 22.17 -8.99
N THR A 61 13.42 22.03 -9.67
CA THR A 61 12.97 22.94 -10.74
C THR A 61 12.15 24.12 -10.22
N LEU A 62 12.00 24.25 -8.89
CA LEU A 62 11.29 25.37 -8.27
C LEU A 62 11.93 26.71 -8.61
N VAL A 63 13.27 26.77 -8.68
CA VAL A 63 14.04 27.97 -9.05
C VAL A 63 13.69 28.48 -10.46
N LEU A 64 13.24 27.58 -11.35
CA LEU A 64 12.81 27.89 -12.71
C LEU A 64 11.30 28.20 -12.81
N GLY A 65 10.57 28.21 -11.69
CA GLY A 65 9.12 28.42 -11.63
C GLY A 65 8.26 27.20 -12.03
N ILE A 66 8.79 26.31 -12.88
CA ILE A 66 8.09 25.10 -13.35
C ILE A 66 7.83 24.09 -12.22
N GLY A 67 8.71 24.06 -11.21
CA GLY A 67 8.58 23.16 -10.06
C GLY A 67 7.25 23.25 -9.32
N LEU A 68 6.61 24.43 -9.33
CA LEU A 68 5.30 24.61 -8.69
C LEU A 68 4.22 23.73 -9.31
N VAL A 69 4.24 23.54 -10.64
CA VAL A 69 3.27 22.69 -11.34
C VAL A 69 3.44 21.23 -10.91
N PHE A 70 4.68 20.75 -10.80
CA PHE A 70 4.95 19.39 -10.34
C PHE A 70 4.53 19.18 -8.88
N LEU A 71 4.83 20.13 -7.98
CA LEU A 71 4.44 20.04 -6.58
C LEU A 71 2.92 20.10 -6.40
N LEU A 72 2.20 20.92 -7.16
CA LEU A 72 0.74 20.93 -7.17
C LEU A 72 0.16 19.61 -7.70
N ALA A 73 0.73 19.06 -8.78
CA ALA A 73 0.32 17.76 -9.29
C ALA A 73 0.52 16.65 -8.24
N VAL A 74 1.66 16.63 -7.55
CA VAL A 74 1.90 15.71 -6.43
C VAL A 74 0.91 15.97 -5.28
N GLY A 75 0.61 17.22 -4.95
CA GLY A 75 -0.37 17.56 -3.91
C GLY A 75 -1.77 17.02 -4.21
N VAL A 76 -2.25 17.20 -5.45
CA VAL A 76 -3.51 16.59 -5.91
C VAL A 76 -3.42 15.07 -5.87
N TRP A 77 -2.28 14.49 -6.27
CA TRP A 77 -2.09 13.05 -6.23
C TRP A 77 -2.17 12.50 -4.79
N VAL A 78 -1.53 13.15 -3.83
CA VAL A 78 -1.60 12.78 -2.41
C VAL A 78 -3.03 12.91 -1.88
N LEU A 79 -3.77 13.95 -2.28
CA LEU A 79 -5.19 14.09 -1.94
C LEU A 79 -6.04 12.93 -2.49
N VAL A 80 -5.84 12.58 -3.76
CA VAL A 80 -6.51 11.43 -4.38
C VAL A 80 -6.16 10.14 -3.65
N ASP A 81 -4.90 9.99 -3.21
CA ASP A 81 -4.46 8.81 -2.47
C ASP A 81 -5.22 8.57 -1.17
N ALA A 82 -5.69 9.62 -0.48
CA ALA A 82 -6.53 9.47 0.70
C ALA A 82 -7.74 8.57 0.43
N PHE A 83 -8.34 8.70 -0.76
CA PHE A 83 -9.47 7.88 -1.19
C PHE A 83 -9.07 6.51 -1.74
N LEU A 84 -7.85 6.36 -2.26
CA LEU A 84 -7.36 5.08 -2.79
C LEU A 84 -6.82 4.16 -1.68
N ILE A 85 -6.39 4.70 -0.53
CA ILE A 85 -5.80 3.93 0.57
C ILE A 85 -6.66 2.73 1.01
N PRO A 86 -7.98 2.86 1.23
CA PRO A 86 -8.82 1.73 1.59
C PRO A 86 -8.76 0.59 0.56
N GLY A 87 -8.90 0.92 -0.73
CA GLY A 87 -8.82 -0.06 -1.81
C GLY A 87 -7.43 -0.69 -1.95
N MET A 88 -6.35 0.06 -1.68
CA MET A 88 -4.99 -0.50 -1.66
C MET A 88 -4.80 -1.52 -0.54
N ILE A 89 -5.32 -1.24 0.66
CA ILE A 89 -5.23 -2.16 1.81
C ILE A 89 -6.02 -3.44 1.55
N GLU A 90 -7.22 -3.31 0.96
CA GLU A 90 -8.04 -4.47 0.58
C GLU A 90 -7.36 -5.34 -0.46
N ALA A 91 -6.77 -4.74 -1.50
CA ALA A 91 -6.01 -5.46 -2.52
C ALA A 91 -4.83 -6.24 -1.92
N ASP A 92 -4.07 -5.61 -1.01
CA ASP A 92 -2.94 -6.26 -0.31
C ASP A 92 -3.42 -7.44 0.55
N THR A 93 -4.53 -7.24 1.28
CA THR A 93 -5.12 -8.28 2.14
C THR A 93 -5.64 -9.46 1.31
N ALA A 94 -6.29 -9.18 0.17
CA ALA A 94 -6.79 -10.20 -0.75
C ALA A 94 -5.64 -11.02 -1.36
N ALA A 95 -4.55 -10.36 -1.77
CA ALA A 95 -3.37 -11.03 -2.30
C ALA A 95 -2.72 -11.97 -1.26
N LYS A 96 -2.62 -11.54 0.00
CA LYS A 96 -2.12 -12.37 1.10
C LYS A 96 -3.03 -13.56 1.41
N ARG A 97 -4.35 -13.38 1.38
CA ARG A 97 -5.35 -14.45 1.61
C ARG A 97 -5.13 -15.61 0.65
N THR A 98 -4.97 -15.31 -0.64
CA THR A 98 -4.75 -16.33 -1.68
C THR A 98 -3.46 -17.11 -1.46
N ARG A 99 -2.37 -16.43 -1.07
CA ARG A 99 -1.09 -17.10 -0.76
C ARG A 99 -1.22 -18.02 0.45
N ILE A 100 -1.81 -17.54 1.55
CA ILE A 100 -1.99 -18.35 2.77
C ILE A 100 -2.89 -19.56 2.49
N SER A 101 -3.95 -19.41 1.69
CA SER A 101 -4.81 -20.56 1.35
C SER A 101 -4.10 -21.59 0.48
N MET A 102 -3.20 -21.16 -0.42
CA MET A 102 -2.35 -22.06 -1.20
C MET A 102 -1.40 -22.83 -0.30
N ASP A 103 -0.69 -22.15 0.61
CA ASP A 103 0.26 -22.78 1.54
C ASP A 103 -0.42 -23.84 2.42
N VAL A 104 -1.58 -23.51 3.00
CA VAL A 104 -2.37 -24.46 3.83
C VAL A 104 -2.89 -25.64 3.00
N GLY A 105 -3.23 -25.41 1.74
CA GLY A 105 -3.63 -26.46 0.80
C GLY A 105 -2.49 -27.45 0.52
N LEU A 106 -1.28 -26.94 0.24
CA LEU A 106 -0.10 -27.74 -0.04
C LEU A 106 0.35 -28.59 1.16
N THR A 107 0.28 -28.05 2.37
CA THR A 107 0.64 -28.79 3.60
C THR A 107 -0.35 -29.89 3.97
N THR A 108 -1.59 -29.82 3.47
CA THR A 108 -2.63 -30.82 3.79
C THR A 108 -2.65 -31.97 2.77
N SER A 109 -2.08 -31.76 1.58
CA SER A 109 -1.97 -32.77 0.53
C SER A 109 -0.74 -33.68 0.64
N ALA A 110 0.17 -33.41 1.58
CA ALA A 110 1.35 -34.21 1.89
C ALA A 110 1.06 -35.14 3.08
#